data_AF-A0A6I0SGD2-F1
#
_entry.id   AF-A0A6I0SGD2-F1
#
_cell.length_a   1.000
_cell.length_b   1.000
_cell.length_c   1.000
_cell.angle_alpha   90.00
_cell.angle_beta   90.00
_cell.angle_gamma   90.00
#
_symmetry.space_group_name_H-M   'P 1'
#
loop_
_entity.id
_entity.type
_entity.pdbx_description
1 polymer ?
#
loop_
_entity_poly.entity_id
_entity_poly.type
_entity_poly.pdbx_seq_one_letter_code
_entity_poly.pdbx_strand_id
1 'polypeptide(L)'
;INSQDKKTNAKLILDGSVNTKNDVEVSNASLTMQGHATEHAIFRSSANHCSLVFLCGTDWVTVLKETESSYNKKFNSDYKSNNQQTSFDQPDWKTGVFKFDTLHLNNADFSISRNANVEGNISANKSAITIGDKNVYIDNLAGKNITNNGFDFKQTISTNLSIGETKFTGGITAHNSQIAIGDQAVVTLNGATFLDNTPISIDKGAKVIAQISMFTTKGIDISGELTMMGIPEQNSKTVTPGLHYAADGFRLSGGNANFIARNMASVTGNIYADDAATITLGQPETETPTISSAYQAWAETLLYGFDTAYRGAITAPKATVSMNNAIWHLNSQSSINRLETKDSMVRFTGDNGKFTTLTVNNLTIDDSAFVLRANLAQADQLVVNKSLSGKNNLLLVDFIEKNGNSNGLNIDLVSAPKGTAVDVFKATTRSIGFSDVTPVIEQKNDTDKATWTLIGYKSVANADAAKKATLLMSGGYKAFLAEVNNLNKRMGDLRDING
;
A
#
# COMPACT_ATOMS: atom_id res chain seq x y z
N ILE A 1 4.62 10.16 40.00
CA ILE A 1 4.72 8.71 39.71
C ILE A 1 5.88 8.56 38.73
N ASN A 2 7.09 8.34 39.25
CA ASN A 2 8.36 8.30 38.50
C ASN A 2 8.78 6.84 38.26
N SER A 3 8.10 6.13 37.37
CA SER A 3 8.71 4.93 36.76
C SER A 3 8.82 5.18 35.28
N GLN A 4 10.06 5.34 34.79
CA GLN A 4 10.38 5.42 33.36
C GLN A 4 10.23 4.04 32.67
N ASP A 5 10.00 2.98 33.43
CA ASP A 5 9.87 1.64 32.90
C ASP A 5 8.43 1.34 32.46
N LYS A 6 8.32 0.74 31.26
CA LYS A 6 7.07 0.25 30.70
C LYS A 6 6.46 -0.81 31.64
N LYS A 7 5.23 -0.57 32.10
CA LYS A 7 4.52 -1.52 32.96
C LYS A 7 3.77 -2.53 32.10
N THR A 8 4.39 -3.69 31.87
CA THR A 8 3.85 -4.76 30.99
C THR A 8 2.49 -5.30 31.41
N ASN A 9 2.12 -5.19 32.71
CA ASN A 9 0.85 -5.69 33.24
C ASN A 9 -0.20 -4.58 33.41
N ALA A 10 0.13 -3.32 33.11
CA ALA A 10 -0.80 -2.20 33.19
C ALA A 10 -1.50 -2.03 31.84
N LYS A 11 -2.59 -2.79 31.65
CA LYS A 11 -3.42 -2.72 30.44
C LYS A 11 -4.77 -2.08 30.73
N LEU A 12 -5.06 -0.99 30.03
CA LEU A 12 -6.39 -0.38 29.98
C LEU A 12 -7.15 -0.99 28.79
N ILE A 13 -8.32 -1.56 29.05
CA ILE A 13 -9.20 -2.11 28.02
C ILE A 13 -10.45 -1.23 27.95
N LEU A 14 -10.76 -0.75 26.76
CA LEU A 14 -12.00 -0.04 26.46
C LEU A 14 -12.84 -0.93 25.55
N ASP A 15 -13.91 -1.49 26.10
CA ASP A 15 -14.92 -2.27 25.36
C ASP A 15 -16.22 -1.49 25.14
N GLY A 16 -16.30 -0.25 25.66
CA GLY A 16 -17.39 0.69 25.42
C GLY A 16 -17.20 1.55 24.17
N SER A 17 -17.28 2.87 24.33
CA SER A 17 -17.08 3.83 23.24
C SER A 17 -16.45 5.12 23.75
N VAL A 18 -15.66 5.77 22.90
CA VAL A 18 -15.05 7.08 23.14
C VAL A 18 -15.49 7.98 22.00
N ASN A 19 -15.94 9.20 22.30
CA ASN A 19 -16.27 10.18 21.29
C ASN A 19 -15.85 11.57 21.77
N THR A 20 -14.67 11.98 21.33
CA THR A 20 -14.08 13.27 21.66
C THR A 20 -13.43 13.89 20.43
N LYS A 21 -13.27 15.21 20.46
CA LYS A 21 -12.45 15.96 19.50
C LYS A 21 -11.08 16.32 20.08
N ASN A 22 -10.77 15.78 21.25
CA ASN A 22 -9.51 16.03 21.95
C ASN A 22 -8.55 14.85 21.71
N ASP A 23 -7.31 15.07 22.12
CA ASP A 23 -6.28 14.05 22.13
C ASP A 23 -6.45 13.04 23.26
N VAL A 24 -5.88 11.86 23.04
CA VAL A 24 -5.69 10.80 24.04
C VAL A 24 -4.20 10.51 24.13
N GLU A 25 -3.65 10.37 25.33
CA GLU A 25 -2.24 10.06 25.53
C GLU A 25 -2.06 8.75 26.30
N VAL A 26 -1.17 7.89 25.81
CA VAL A 26 -0.75 6.65 26.47
C VAL A 26 0.76 6.60 26.54
N SER A 27 1.28 6.56 27.76
CA SER A 27 2.72 6.57 28.03
C SER A 27 3.11 5.41 28.95
N ASN A 28 4.09 4.60 28.54
CA ASN A 28 4.65 3.47 29.32
C ASN A 28 3.62 2.41 29.77
N ALA A 29 2.54 2.23 29.01
CA ALA A 29 1.42 1.34 29.34
C ALA A 29 0.83 0.68 28.09
N SER A 30 -0.17 -0.18 28.27
CA SER A 30 -0.92 -0.78 27.16
C SER A 30 -2.37 -0.29 27.12
N LEU A 31 -2.88 -0.01 25.93
CA LEU A 31 -4.27 0.34 25.65
C LEU A 31 -4.85 -0.64 24.63
N THR A 32 -6.03 -1.19 24.91
CA THR A 32 -6.80 -2.01 23.97
C THR A 32 -8.17 -1.39 23.75
N MET A 33 -8.56 -1.20 22.49
CA MET A 33 -9.91 -0.83 22.07
C MET A 33 -10.56 -2.02 21.38
N GLN A 34 -11.75 -2.42 21.83
CA GLN A 34 -12.46 -3.58 21.29
C GLN A 34 -13.98 -3.36 21.31
N GLY A 35 -14.73 -4.23 20.63
CA GLY A 35 -16.16 -4.34 20.86
C GLY A 35 -16.49 -5.02 22.19
N HIS A 36 -17.77 -4.99 22.54
CA HIS A 36 -18.31 -5.61 23.75
C HIS A 36 -19.05 -6.92 23.40
N ALA A 37 -18.69 -8.03 24.05
CA ALA A 37 -19.45 -9.27 23.91
C ALA A 37 -20.87 -9.06 24.46
N THR A 38 -21.90 -9.36 23.68
CA THR A 38 -23.29 -9.12 24.11
C THR A 38 -23.60 -9.95 25.35
N GLU A 39 -24.10 -9.31 26.41
CA GLU A 39 -24.42 -10.02 27.64
C GLU A 39 -25.69 -10.87 27.50
N HIS A 40 -25.62 -12.11 27.99
CA HIS A 40 -26.75 -13.04 28.07
C HIS A 40 -27.12 -13.38 29.51
N ALA A 41 -28.37 -13.81 29.72
CA ALA A 41 -28.78 -14.35 31.00
C ALA A 41 -28.01 -15.65 31.32
N ILE A 42 -27.76 -15.88 32.61
CA ILE A 42 -27.15 -17.12 33.11
C ILE A 42 -28.15 -17.85 33.99
N PHE A 43 -27.99 -19.16 34.13
CA PHE A 43 -28.82 -20.00 34.98
C PHE A 43 -28.57 -19.73 36.47
N ARG A 44 -27.29 -19.69 36.88
CA ARG A 44 -26.90 -19.48 38.29
C ARG A 44 -25.58 -18.73 38.40
N SER A 45 -25.53 -17.72 39.27
CA SER A 45 -24.31 -16.94 39.55
C SER A 45 -23.39 -17.56 40.60
N SER A 46 -23.92 -18.39 41.51
CA SER A 46 -23.13 -19.10 42.51
C SER A 46 -22.54 -20.41 41.95
N ALA A 47 -21.25 -20.63 42.18
CA ALA A 47 -20.60 -21.90 41.84
C ALA A 47 -21.18 -23.08 42.63
N ASN A 48 -21.60 -22.83 43.88
CA ASN A 48 -22.14 -23.86 44.75
C ASN A 48 -23.60 -24.17 44.39
N HIS A 49 -23.82 -25.39 43.91
CA HIS A 49 -25.16 -26.00 43.78
C HIS A 49 -25.77 -26.31 45.15
N CYS A 50 -24.94 -26.72 46.12
CA CYS A 50 -25.37 -27.16 47.43
C CYS A 50 -24.18 -27.28 48.40
N SER A 51 -24.36 -26.90 49.67
CA SER A 51 -23.31 -26.98 50.70
C SER A 51 -23.08 -28.40 51.25
N LEU A 52 -24.04 -29.32 51.06
CA LEU A 52 -23.98 -30.71 51.51
C LEU A 52 -24.16 -31.65 50.32
N VAL A 53 -23.08 -31.88 49.58
CA VAL A 53 -23.05 -32.59 48.28
C VAL A 53 -23.75 -33.97 48.31
N PHE A 54 -23.73 -34.68 49.44
CA PHE A 54 -24.34 -36.01 49.58
C PHE A 54 -25.88 -36.01 49.72
N LEU A 55 -26.50 -34.86 50.03
CA LEU A 55 -27.96 -34.69 50.13
C LEU A 55 -28.59 -34.13 48.85
N CYS A 56 -27.77 -33.76 47.87
CA CYS A 56 -28.19 -33.01 46.70
C CYS A 56 -28.11 -33.89 45.44
N GLY A 57 -29.15 -33.82 44.61
CA GLY A 57 -29.20 -34.49 43.31
C GLY A 57 -28.22 -33.87 42.31
N THR A 58 -28.30 -34.30 41.05
CA THR A 58 -27.48 -33.75 39.96
C THR A 58 -27.65 -32.24 39.85
N ASP A 59 -26.54 -31.50 39.63
CA ASP A 59 -26.61 -30.06 39.42
C ASP A 59 -27.46 -29.74 38.18
N TRP A 60 -28.58 -29.08 38.38
CA TRP A 60 -29.53 -28.76 37.32
C TRP A 60 -28.93 -27.90 36.21
N VAL A 61 -27.90 -27.10 36.52
CA VAL A 61 -27.13 -26.34 35.50
C VAL A 61 -26.39 -27.30 34.57
N THR A 62 -25.80 -28.36 35.12
CA THR A 62 -25.15 -29.43 34.35
C THR A 62 -26.17 -30.20 33.52
N VAL A 63 -27.34 -30.53 34.09
CA VAL A 63 -28.42 -31.23 33.36
C VAL A 63 -28.91 -30.41 32.17
N LEU A 64 -29.12 -29.09 32.31
CA LEU A 64 -29.53 -28.23 31.20
C LEU A 64 -28.48 -28.20 30.09
N LYS A 65 -27.20 -28.04 30.45
CA LYS A 65 -26.08 -28.08 29.49
C LYS A 65 -26.01 -29.41 28.73
N GLU A 66 -26.18 -30.53 29.44
CA GLU A 66 -26.17 -31.87 28.83
C GLU A 66 -27.37 -32.09 27.91
N THR A 67 -28.55 -31.63 28.32
CA THR A 67 -29.80 -31.72 27.55
C THR A 67 -29.67 -31.02 26.19
N GLU A 68 -29.01 -29.85 26.16
CA GLU A 68 -28.82 -29.07 24.94
C GLU A 68 -27.54 -29.43 24.15
N SER A 69 -26.68 -30.31 24.69
CA SER A 69 -25.35 -30.58 24.14
C SER A 69 -25.37 -31.14 22.72
N SER A 70 -26.36 -31.97 22.37
CA SER A 70 -26.47 -32.55 21.01
C SER A 70 -26.71 -31.46 19.95
N TYR A 71 -27.59 -30.51 20.24
CA TYR A 71 -27.86 -29.36 19.37
C TYR A 71 -26.69 -28.39 19.35
N ASN A 72 -26.09 -28.09 20.51
CA ASN A 72 -24.97 -27.17 20.58
C ASN A 72 -23.74 -27.67 19.81
N LYS A 73 -23.42 -28.97 19.88
CA LYS A 73 -22.37 -29.58 19.05
C LYS A 73 -22.70 -29.50 17.56
N LYS A 74 -23.95 -29.74 17.17
CA LYS A 74 -24.40 -29.67 15.77
C LYS A 74 -24.24 -28.26 15.17
N PHE A 75 -24.44 -27.21 15.98
CA PHE A 75 -24.43 -25.82 15.52
C PHE A 75 -23.25 -25.01 16.01
N ASN A 76 -22.25 -25.64 16.64
CA ASN A 76 -21.11 -24.98 17.28
C ASN A 76 -21.55 -23.84 18.22
N SER A 77 -22.53 -24.10 19.08
CA SER A 77 -23.20 -23.10 19.93
C SER A 77 -23.14 -23.43 21.42
N ASP A 78 -22.09 -24.13 21.87
CA ASP A 78 -21.88 -24.48 23.28
C ASP A 78 -21.91 -23.25 24.22
N TYR A 79 -21.55 -22.07 23.70
CA TYR A 79 -21.64 -20.80 24.41
C TYR A 79 -23.06 -20.43 24.86
N LYS A 80 -24.13 -21.00 24.29
CA LYS A 80 -25.51 -20.69 24.65
C LYS A 80 -25.97 -21.33 25.98
N SER A 81 -25.29 -22.38 26.43
CA SER A 81 -25.70 -23.19 27.59
C SER A 81 -24.57 -23.42 28.61
N ASN A 82 -23.46 -22.70 28.47
CA ASN A 82 -22.28 -22.85 29.31
C ASN A 82 -22.38 -22.14 30.68
N ASN A 83 -23.52 -21.52 31.00
CA ASN A 83 -23.75 -20.71 32.19
C ASN A 83 -22.76 -19.53 32.36
N GLN A 84 -22.27 -18.98 31.26
CA GLN A 84 -21.45 -17.76 31.24
C GLN A 84 -22.24 -16.62 30.63
N GLN A 85 -22.02 -15.40 31.13
CA GLN A 85 -22.73 -14.21 30.66
C GLN A 85 -22.28 -13.79 29.26
N THR A 86 -21.02 -14.06 28.93
CA THR A 86 -20.40 -13.83 27.64
C THR A 86 -19.44 -14.98 27.33
N SER A 87 -19.08 -15.13 26.07
CA SER A 87 -18.12 -16.13 25.58
C SER A 87 -17.29 -15.57 24.43
N PHE A 88 -16.04 -16.01 24.32
CA PHE A 88 -15.17 -15.64 23.20
C PHE A 88 -15.66 -16.17 21.85
N ASP A 89 -16.40 -17.28 21.86
CA ASP A 89 -16.87 -17.96 20.65
C ASP A 89 -18.25 -17.45 20.17
N GLN A 90 -18.90 -16.57 20.95
CA GLN A 90 -20.20 -16.04 20.56
C GLN A 90 -20.07 -15.12 19.33
N PRO A 91 -21.02 -15.17 18.38
CA PRO A 91 -20.95 -14.34 17.18
C PRO A 91 -21.43 -12.90 17.41
N ASP A 92 -22.24 -12.66 18.43
CA ASP A 92 -22.96 -11.42 18.68
C ASP A 92 -22.17 -10.46 19.58
N TRP A 93 -21.48 -9.52 18.94
CA TRP A 93 -20.69 -8.48 19.59
C TRP A 93 -21.26 -7.10 19.24
N LYS A 94 -21.34 -6.22 20.24
CA LYS A 94 -21.67 -4.80 20.05
C LYS A 94 -20.42 -4.06 19.59
N THR A 95 -20.54 -3.28 18.51
CA THR A 95 -19.41 -2.50 17.98
C THR A 95 -19.05 -1.36 18.93
N GLY A 96 -17.78 -1.30 19.35
CA GLY A 96 -17.23 -0.15 20.07
C GLY A 96 -16.79 0.94 19.09
N VAL A 97 -17.27 2.18 19.28
CA VAL A 97 -16.88 3.32 18.44
C VAL A 97 -15.92 4.21 19.21
N PHE A 98 -14.73 4.44 18.66
CA PHE A 98 -13.67 5.20 19.30
C PHE A 98 -13.24 6.34 18.39
N LYS A 99 -13.64 7.57 18.73
CA LYS A 99 -13.30 8.79 18.02
C LYS A 99 -12.49 9.73 18.90
N PHE A 100 -11.37 10.18 18.38
CA PHE A 100 -10.46 11.16 18.99
C PHE A 100 -9.78 11.97 17.89
N ASP A 101 -9.15 13.11 18.24
CA ASP A 101 -8.34 13.85 17.27
C ASP A 101 -7.03 13.11 17.01
N THR A 102 -6.15 13.06 18.02
CA THR A 102 -4.91 12.28 17.96
C THR A 102 -4.72 11.39 19.19
N LEU A 103 -4.33 10.13 18.96
CA LEU A 103 -3.81 9.21 19.97
C LEU A 103 -2.28 9.28 19.99
N HIS A 104 -1.71 9.84 21.05
CA HIS A 104 -0.28 9.91 21.28
C HIS A 104 0.20 8.69 22.06
N LEU A 105 1.13 7.92 21.49
CA LEU A 105 1.71 6.71 22.05
C LEU A 105 3.21 6.91 22.31
N ASN A 106 3.61 6.86 23.58
CA ASN A 106 5.02 6.98 23.97
C ASN A 106 5.44 5.74 24.76
N ASN A 107 6.30 4.90 24.16
CA ASN A 107 6.73 3.64 24.76
C ASN A 107 5.53 2.77 25.22
N ALA A 108 4.50 2.69 24.37
CA ALA A 108 3.22 2.08 24.68
C ALA A 108 2.90 0.92 23.73
N ASP A 109 1.99 0.04 24.15
CA ASP A 109 1.35 -0.93 23.25
C ASP A 109 -0.09 -0.52 23.03
N PHE A 110 -0.49 -0.36 21.79
CA PHE A 110 -1.86 -0.06 21.42
C PHE A 110 -2.42 -1.18 20.55
N SER A 111 -3.56 -1.74 20.95
CA SER A 111 -4.27 -2.73 20.14
C SER A 111 -5.71 -2.36 19.85
N ILE A 112 -6.14 -2.70 18.64
CA ILE A 112 -7.53 -2.63 18.18
C ILE A 112 -7.97 -4.07 17.89
N SER A 113 -8.86 -4.62 18.70
CA SER A 113 -9.36 -6.00 18.53
C SER A 113 -10.70 -6.03 17.80
N ARG A 114 -11.34 -7.20 17.74
CA ARG A 114 -12.60 -7.43 17.02
C ARG A 114 -13.69 -6.41 17.37
N ASN A 115 -14.55 -6.10 16.40
CA ASN A 115 -15.73 -5.26 16.56
C ASN A 115 -15.44 -3.85 17.09
N ALA A 116 -14.26 -3.29 16.82
CA ALA A 116 -13.97 -1.89 17.06
C ALA A 116 -14.05 -1.09 15.76
N ASN A 117 -14.48 0.16 15.87
CA ASN A 117 -14.42 1.16 14.82
C ASN A 117 -13.68 2.38 15.37
N VAL A 118 -12.40 2.48 15.04
CA VAL A 118 -11.49 3.53 15.52
C VAL A 118 -11.30 4.58 14.43
N GLU A 119 -11.53 5.84 14.78
CA GLU A 119 -11.40 6.99 13.89
C GLU A 119 -10.58 8.09 14.59
N GLY A 120 -9.46 8.46 14.01
CA GLY A 120 -8.54 9.45 14.57
C GLY A 120 -7.10 9.20 14.14
N ASN A 121 -6.23 10.19 14.33
CA ASN A 121 -4.82 10.07 13.97
C ASN A 121 -4.04 9.34 15.08
N ILE A 122 -2.93 8.69 14.71
CA ILE A 122 -1.99 8.10 15.66
C ILE A 122 -0.64 8.80 15.52
N SER A 123 -0.08 9.23 16.64
CA SER A 123 1.29 9.72 16.77
C SER A 123 2.05 8.77 17.71
N ALA A 124 3.04 8.05 17.20
CA ALA A 124 3.69 6.97 17.92
C ALA A 124 5.21 7.13 17.99
N ASN A 125 5.76 6.91 19.18
CA ASN A 125 7.20 6.89 19.42
C ASN A 125 7.57 5.68 20.27
N LYS A 126 8.49 4.85 19.79
CA LYS A 126 8.95 3.62 20.46
C LYS A 126 7.80 2.71 20.91
N SER A 127 6.74 2.64 20.11
CA SER A 127 5.49 1.98 20.48
C SER A 127 5.17 0.81 19.55
N ALA A 128 4.31 -0.10 20.00
CA ALA A 128 3.77 -1.16 19.16
C ALA A 128 2.29 -0.92 18.90
N ILE A 129 1.88 -0.99 17.64
CA ILE A 129 0.50 -0.83 17.21
C ILE A 129 0.04 -2.15 16.58
N THR A 130 -1.07 -2.70 17.04
CA THR A 130 -1.68 -3.92 16.48
C THR A 130 -3.14 -3.66 16.13
N ILE A 131 -3.47 -3.67 14.85
CA ILE A 131 -4.84 -3.50 14.36
C ILE A 131 -5.35 -4.87 13.91
N GLY A 132 -6.47 -5.35 14.43
CA GLY A 132 -6.88 -6.76 14.26
C GLY A 132 -6.19 -7.69 15.26
N ASP A 133 -5.98 -7.23 16.49
CA ASP A 133 -5.45 -8.08 17.57
C ASP A 133 -6.43 -9.21 17.88
N LYS A 134 -5.89 -10.43 17.92
CA LYS A 134 -6.64 -11.67 18.17
C LYS A 134 -6.96 -11.82 19.66
N ASN A 135 -6.18 -11.19 20.53
CA ASN A 135 -6.42 -11.21 21.97
C ASN A 135 -7.58 -10.29 22.29
N VAL A 136 -8.62 -10.86 22.88
CA VAL A 136 -9.83 -10.15 23.28
C VAL A 136 -10.10 -10.41 24.75
N TYR A 137 -10.70 -9.43 25.40
CA TYR A 137 -11.01 -9.46 26.82
C TYR A 137 -12.53 -9.49 27.02
N ILE A 138 -12.98 -10.29 27.98
CA ILE A 138 -14.37 -10.26 28.46
C ILE A 138 -14.36 -10.13 29.98
N ASP A 139 -15.31 -9.36 30.50
CA ASP A 139 -15.59 -9.35 31.94
C ASP A 139 -16.65 -10.42 32.24
N ASN A 140 -16.27 -11.42 33.02
CA ASN A 140 -17.18 -12.50 33.42
C ASN A 140 -18.33 -12.00 34.32
N LEU A 141 -18.24 -10.76 34.82
CA LEU A 141 -19.25 -10.07 35.63
C LEU A 141 -19.87 -8.87 34.91
N ALA A 142 -19.68 -8.74 33.59
CA ALA A 142 -20.28 -7.65 32.80
C ALA A 142 -21.76 -7.46 33.16
N GLY A 143 -22.22 -6.21 33.33
CA GLY A 143 -23.61 -5.91 33.72
C GLY A 143 -24.00 -6.28 35.15
N LYS A 144 -23.09 -6.89 35.94
CA LYS A 144 -23.27 -7.26 37.36
C LYS A 144 -22.09 -6.84 38.23
N ASN A 145 -21.36 -5.82 37.79
CA ASN A 145 -20.14 -5.36 38.42
C ASN A 145 -20.36 -4.68 39.77
N ILE A 146 -21.52 -4.05 39.97
CA ILE A 146 -21.88 -3.38 41.20
C ILE A 146 -22.44 -4.41 42.19
N THR A 147 -21.79 -4.56 43.34
CA THR A 147 -22.17 -5.56 44.35
C THR A 147 -22.68 -4.92 45.64
N ASN A 148 -23.20 -5.76 46.54
CA ASN A 148 -23.71 -5.37 47.86
C ASN A 148 -24.76 -4.25 47.77
N ASN A 149 -24.58 -3.15 48.49
CA ASN A 149 -25.55 -2.07 48.59
C ASN A 149 -25.40 -1.00 47.49
N GLY A 150 -24.67 -1.31 46.40
CA GLY A 150 -24.50 -0.39 45.28
C GLY A 150 -23.18 0.39 45.26
N PHE A 151 -22.28 0.15 46.21
CA PHE A 151 -21.06 0.94 46.40
C PHE A 151 -19.76 0.17 46.20
N ASP A 152 -19.86 -1.14 45.95
CA ASP A 152 -18.71 -2.00 45.71
C ASP A 152 -18.63 -2.37 44.23
N PHE A 153 -17.40 -2.41 43.70
CA PHE A 153 -17.14 -2.79 42.32
C PHE A 153 -16.33 -4.09 42.27
N LYS A 154 -16.80 -5.05 41.48
CA LYS A 154 -16.11 -6.31 41.19
C LYS A 154 -16.03 -6.52 39.68
N GLN A 155 -14.86 -6.97 39.23
CA GLN A 155 -14.59 -7.30 37.84
C GLN A 155 -13.71 -8.54 37.79
N THR A 156 -13.98 -9.43 36.84
CA THR A 156 -13.18 -10.62 36.61
C THR A 156 -12.91 -10.77 35.12
N ILE A 157 -11.71 -10.38 34.70
CA ILE A 157 -11.33 -10.37 33.28
C ILE A 157 -10.82 -11.75 32.86
N SER A 158 -11.35 -12.25 31.73
CA SER A 158 -10.78 -13.37 30.99
C SER A 158 -10.18 -12.85 29.68
N THR A 159 -9.16 -13.52 29.16
CA THR A 159 -8.58 -13.25 27.83
C THR A 159 -8.50 -14.54 27.03
N ASN A 160 -8.82 -14.48 25.74
CA ASN A 160 -8.61 -15.60 24.81
C ASN A 160 -8.52 -15.06 23.38
N LEU A 161 -8.21 -15.96 22.44
CA LEU A 161 -8.23 -15.66 21.01
C LEU A 161 -9.67 -15.57 20.51
N SER A 162 -9.98 -14.47 19.84
CA SER A 162 -11.28 -14.26 19.22
C SER A 162 -11.15 -13.27 18.07
N ILE A 163 -11.36 -13.75 16.84
CA ILE A 163 -11.14 -12.97 15.62
C ILE A 163 -12.49 -12.46 15.10
N GLY A 164 -12.51 -11.20 14.67
CA GLY A 164 -13.65 -10.60 13.98
C GLY A 164 -13.23 -9.30 13.31
N GLU A 165 -14.06 -8.82 12.38
CA GLU A 165 -13.83 -7.58 11.64
C GLU A 165 -13.55 -6.40 12.59
N THR A 166 -12.56 -5.58 12.25
CA THR A 166 -12.25 -4.35 12.97
C THR A 166 -11.79 -3.26 12.01
N LYS A 167 -11.97 -1.99 12.39
CA LYS A 167 -11.72 -0.85 11.51
C LYS A 167 -10.85 0.20 12.17
N PHE A 168 -9.89 0.70 11.39
CA PHE A 168 -9.15 1.92 11.71
C PHE A 168 -9.22 2.89 10.53
N THR A 169 -9.52 4.15 10.82
CA THR A 169 -9.56 5.24 9.84
C THR A 169 -8.80 6.45 10.39
N GLY A 170 -7.72 6.87 9.73
CA GLY A 170 -6.93 8.03 10.14
C GLY A 170 -5.51 8.04 9.58
N GLY A 171 -4.70 9.01 10.01
CA GLY A 171 -3.25 9.05 9.73
C GLY A 171 -2.42 8.32 10.78
N ILE A 172 -1.21 7.91 10.42
CA ILE A 172 -0.23 7.33 11.36
C ILE A 172 1.13 7.99 11.16
N THR A 173 1.58 8.75 12.14
CA THR A 173 2.96 9.24 12.23
C THR A 173 3.69 8.43 13.28
N ALA A 174 4.73 7.69 12.91
CA ALA A 174 5.41 6.76 13.80
C ALA A 174 6.93 6.86 13.67
N HIS A 175 7.61 6.86 14.83
CA HIS A 175 9.07 6.85 14.93
C HIS A 175 9.53 5.69 15.80
N ASN A 176 10.50 4.89 15.31
CA ASN A 176 11.12 3.78 16.05
C ASN A 176 10.09 2.80 16.65
N SER A 177 8.93 2.69 16.01
CA SER A 177 7.78 1.90 16.42
C SER A 177 7.61 0.67 15.54
N GLN A 178 6.56 -0.13 15.76
CA GLN A 178 6.19 -1.25 14.89
C GLN A 178 4.68 -1.30 14.70
N ILE A 179 4.23 -1.69 13.50
CA ILE A 179 2.81 -1.78 13.15
C ILE A 179 2.51 -3.18 12.61
N ALA A 180 1.50 -3.85 13.16
CA ALA A 180 0.98 -5.11 12.66
C ALA A 180 -0.51 -4.98 12.37
N ILE A 181 -0.94 -5.39 11.18
CA ILE A 181 -2.33 -5.37 10.74
C ILE A 181 -2.77 -6.81 10.49
N GLY A 182 -3.58 -7.33 11.41
CA GLY A 182 -4.02 -8.72 11.49
C GLY A 182 -5.24 -9.05 10.63
N ASP A 183 -5.57 -10.35 10.59
CA ASP A 183 -6.70 -10.90 9.85
C ASP A 183 -8.03 -10.17 10.14
N GLN A 184 -8.84 -9.99 9.10
CA GLN A 184 -10.12 -9.25 9.09
C GLN A 184 -10.06 -7.77 9.49
N ALA A 185 -8.86 -7.20 9.71
CA ALA A 185 -8.72 -5.76 9.88
C ALA A 185 -8.90 -5.03 8.54
N VAL A 186 -9.65 -3.95 8.57
CA VAL A 186 -9.80 -3.01 7.46
C VAL A 186 -9.26 -1.65 7.89
N VAL A 187 -8.17 -1.23 7.27
CA VAL A 187 -7.45 -0.01 7.58
C VAL A 187 -7.59 0.98 6.42
N THR A 188 -8.08 2.18 6.70
CA THR A 188 -8.13 3.28 5.74
C THR A 188 -7.21 4.41 6.22
N LEU A 189 -6.08 4.58 5.55
CA LEU A 189 -5.14 5.66 5.81
C LEU A 189 -5.55 6.89 4.99
N ASN A 190 -6.43 7.69 5.59
CA ASN A 190 -6.96 8.94 5.02
C ASN A 190 -6.43 10.19 5.74
N GLY A 191 -5.38 10.04 6.54
CA GLY A 191 -4.60 11.12 7.14
C GLY A 191 -3.13 11.02 6.76
N ALA A 192 -2.31 11.97 7.20
CA ALA A 192 -0.87 11.94 6.96
C ALA A 192 -0.26 10.65 7.51
N THR A 193 0.50 9.93 6.67
CA THR A 193 1.17 8.68 7.08
C THR A 193 2.67 8.79 6.84
N PHE A 194 3.43 8.81 7.94
CA PHE A 194 4.89 8.91 7.93
C PHE A 194 5.48 7.92 8.93
N LEU A 195 6.24 6.95 8.44
CA LEU A 195 6.79 5.85 9.22
C LEU A 195 8.32 5.90 9.16
N ASP A 196 8.94 6.41 10.21
CA ASP A 196 10.39 6.51 10.31
C ASP A 196 10.96 5.44 11.24
N ASN A 197 11.81 4.58 10.67
CA ASN A 197 12.35 3.40 11.33
C ASN A 197 11.23 2.55 11.95
N THR A 198 10.12 2.41 11.22
CA THR A 198 8.92 1.70 11.65
C THR A 198 8.50 0.67 10.60
N PRO A 199 8.78 -0.62 10.81
CA PRO A 199 8.27 -1.67 9.94
C PRO A 199 6.75 -1.80 10.11
N ILE A 200 6.10 -2.19 9.02
CA ILE A 200 4.67 -2.49 8.97
C ILE A 200 4.45 -3.85 8.31
N SER A 201 3.65 -4.71 8.95
CA SER A 201 3.20 -5.98 8.40
C SER A 201 1.69 -5.98 8.17
N ILE A 202 1.27 -6.51 7.02
CA ILE A 202 -0.13 -6.67 6.60
C ILE A 202 -0.38 -8.17 6.44
N ASP A 203 -0.98 -8.77 7.45
CA ASP A 203 -1.18 -10.22 7.52
C ASP A 203 -2.24 -10.68 6.51
N LYS A 204 -2.25 -11.99 6.24
CA LYS A 204 -3.27 -12.63 5.40
C LYS A 204 -4.67 -12.31 5.95
N GLY A 205 -5.54 -11.82 5.06
CA GLY A 205 -6.93 -11.45 5.38
C GLY A 205 -7.10 -9.99 5.82
N ALA A 206 -6.01 -9.27 6.09
CA ALA A 206 -6.03 -7.83 6.30
C ALA A 206 -6.17 -7.06 4.98
N LYS A 207 -6.82 -5.90 5.05
CA LYS A 207 -6.94 -4.95 3.94
C LYS A 207 -6.51 -3.56 4.36
N VAL A 208 -5.58 -2.96 3.62
CA VAL A 208 -5.10 -1.59 3.85
C VAL A 208 -5.35 -0.76 2.60
N ILE A 209 -5.98 0.39 2.77
CA ILE A 209 -6.24 1.38 1.72
C ILE A 209 -5.53 2.68 2.12
N ALA A 210 -4.45 3.02 1.43
CA ALA A 210 -3.74 4.29 1.58
C ALA A 210 -4.27 5.30 0.56
N GLN A 211 -5.13 6.20 1.03
CA GLN A 211 -5.78 7.24 0.21
C GLN A 211 -5.04 8.57 0.26
N ILE A 212 -4.12 8.74 1.21
CA ILE A 212 -3.19 9.87 1.27
C ILE A 212 -1.77 9.35 1.06
N SER A 213 -0.88 10.25 0.62
CA SER A 213 0.55 10.00 0.52
C SER A 213 1.11 9.29 1.76
N MET A 214 1.74 8.14 1.54
CA MET A 214 2.38 7.33 2.57
C MET A 214 3.90 7.31 2.36
N PHE A 215 4.65 7.64 3.41
CA PHE A 215 6.12 7.61 3.37
C PHE A 215 6.66 6.69 4.45
N THR A 216 7.54 5.76 4.08
CA THR A 216 8.24 4.90 5.04
C THR A 216 9.72 4.77 4.71
N THR A 217 10.56 4.84 5.75
CA THR A 217 12.00 4.58 5.66
C THR A 217 12.34 3.08 5.78
N LYS A 218 11.33 2.24 5.99
CA LYS A 218 11.43 0.77 6.06
C LYS A 218 10.62 0.09 4.97
N GLY A 219 10.67 -1.23 4.94
CA GLY A 219 9.87 -2.03 4.02
C GLY A 219 8.46 -2.26 4.55
N ILE A 220 7.57 -2.65 3.65
CA ILE A 220 6.21 -3.11 3.96
C ILE A 220 6.11 -4.60 3.64
N ASP A 221 5.79 -5.41 4.64
CA ASP A 221 5.57 -6.85 4.47
C ASP A 221 4.08 -7.11 4.23
N ILE A 222 3.74 -7.79 3.13
CA ILE A 222 2.37 -7.91 2.62
C ILE A 222 2.04 -9.39 2.39
N SER A 223 1.21 -9.96 3.25
CA SER A 223 0.54 -11.25 3.04
C SER A 223 -0.96 -11.10 2.78
N GLY A 224 -1.54 -9.93 3.09
CA GLY A 224 -2.91 -9.53 2.78
C GLY A 224 -3.00 -8.66 1.52
N GLU A 225 -3.77 -7.58 1.61
CA GLU A 225 -3.97 -6.62 0.52
C GLU A 225 -3.52 -5.20 0.92
N LEU A 226 -2.72 -4.57 0.05
CA LEU A 226 -2.38 -3.16 0.12
C LEU A 226 -2.83 -2.45 -1.15
N THR A 227 -3.73 -1.48 -1.01
CA THR A 227 -4.15 -0.56 -2.07
C THR A 227 -3.59 0.82 -1.81
N MET A 228 -2.84 1.37 -2.75
CA MET A 228 -2.36 2.75 -2.77
C MET A 228 -3.11 3.54 -3.84
N MET A 229 -3.64 4.70 -3.48
CA MET A 229 -4.37 5.55 -4.40
C MET A 229 -4.10 7.03 -4.17
N GLY A 230 -4.55 7.86 -5.10
CA GLY A 230 -4.67 9.30 -4.89
C GLY A 230 -5.74 9.65 -3.87
N ILE A 231 -5.82 10.93 -3.54
CA ILE A 231 -6.71 11.49 -2.52
C ILE A 231 -8.08 11.73 -3.12
N PRO A 232 -9.11 10.94 -2.79
CA PRO A 232 -10.46 11.18 -3.27
C PRO A 232 -11.04 12.43 -2.60
N GLU A 233 -11.62 13.32 -3.39
CA GLU A 233 -12.43 14.42 -2.86
C GLU A 233 -13.78 13.88 -2.36
N GLN A 234 -14.23 14.37 -1.20
CA GLN A 234 -15.50 13.92 -0.62
C GLN A 234 -16.67 14.16 -1.58
N ASN A 235 -17.52 13.15 -1.75
CA ASN A 235 -18.72 13.19 -2.59
C ASN A 235 -18.46 13.58 -4.05
N SER A 236 -17.26 13.30 -4.58
CA SER A 236 -16.83 13.69 -5.92
C SER A 236 -16.11 12.52 -6.61
N LYS A 237 -16.13 12.51 -7.95
CA LYS A 237 -15.24 11.65 -8.76
C LYS A 237 -13.84 12.24 -8.90
N THR A 238 -13.59 13.38 -8.26
CA THR A 238 -12.33 14.11 -8.36
C THR A 238 -11.29 13.49 -7.43
N VAL A 239 -10.07 13.29 -7.95
CA VAL A 239 -8.96 12.72 -7.21
C VAL A 239 -7.73 13.60 -7.38
N THR A 240 -7.04 13.88 -6.27
CA THR A 240 -5.73 14.53 -6.28
C THR A 240 -4.63 13.46 -6.31
N PRO A 241 -3.54 13.63 -7.08
CA PRO A 241 -2.46 12.65 -7.09
C PRO A 241 -1.88 12.38 -5.70
N GLY A 242 -1.72 11.11 -5.36
CA GLY A 242 -1.09 10.65 -4.12
C GLY A 242 0.35 10.21 -4.36
N LEU A 243 1.27 10.54 -3.44
CA LEU A 243 2.67 10.15 -3.52
C LEU A 243 3.00 9.11 -2.44
N HIS A 244 3.42 7.93 -2.86
CA HIS A 244 3.72 6.82 -1.97
C HIS A 244 5.17 6.41 -2.12
N TYR A 245 5.86 6.24 -1.00
CA TYR A 245 7.28 5.93 -0.96
C TYR A 245 7.60 4.90 0.13
N ALA A 246 8.26 3.80 -0.27
CA ALA A 246 8.83 2.82 0.64
C ALA A 246 10.30 2.58 0.33
N ALA A 247 11.19 3.03 1.23
CA ALA A 247 12.64 3.00 1.01
C ALA A 247 13.19 1.58 0.78
N ASP A 248 12.81 0.62 1.63
CA ASP A 248 13.23 -0.78 1.49
C ASP A 248 12.24 -1.61 0.63
N GLY A 249 11.25 -0.94 0.03
CA GLY A 249 10.27 -1.54 -0.87
C GLY A 249 9.15 -2.33 -0.21
N PHE A 250 8.51 -3.18 -1.03
CA PHE A 250 7.34 -3.97 -0.72
C PHE A 250 7.69 -5.46 -0.84
N ARG A 251 7.44 -6.26 0.20
CA ARG A 251 7.70 -7.70 0.22
C ARG A 251 6.40 -8.46 0.28
N LEU A 252 6.03 -9.12 -0.81
CA LEU A 252 4.80 -9.89 -0.91
C LEU A 252 5.10 -11.36 -0.59
N SER A 253 4.33 -11.93 0.33
CA SER A 253 4.50 -13.31 0.80
C SER A 253 3.17 -14.08 0.82
N GLY A 254 3.17 -15.31 0.31
CA GLY A 254 1.98 -16.12 0.13
C GLY A 254 1.25 -15.84 -1.19
N GLY A 255 0.62 -16.88 -1.76
CA GLY A 255 -0.05 -16.81 -3.08
C GLY A 255 -1.28 -15.90 -3.16
N ASN A 256 -1.76 -15.34 -2.04
CA ASN A 256 -2.89 -14.41 -2.02
C ASN A 256 -2.47 -12.97 -1.71
N ALA A 257 -1.17 -12.68 -1.59
CA ALA A 257 -0.68 -11.32 -1.40
C ALA A 257 -1.05 -10.45 -2.61
N ASN A 258 -1.65 -9.29 -2.34
CA ASN A 258 -2.17 -8.40 -3.37
C ASN A 258 -1.64 -6.98 -3.17
N PHE A 259 -0.93 -6.47 -4.16
CA PHE A 259 -0.48 -5.08 -4.21
C PHE A 259 -1.22 -4.35 -5.34
N ILE A 260 -1.86 -3.24 -5.01
CA ILE A 260 -2.63 -2.44 -5.96
C ILE A 260 -2.17 -0.99 -5.86
N ALA A 261 -1.79 -0.39 -6.98
CA ALA A 261 -1.63 1.07 -7.12
C ALA A 261 -2.59 1.53 -8.23
N ARG A 262 -3.49 2.47 -7.93
CA ARG A 262 -4.51 2.93 -8.91
C ARG A 262 -5.05 4.32 -8.56
N ASN A 263 -5.81 4.91 -9.47
CA ASN A 263 -6.58 6.14 -9.23
C ASN A 263 -5.66 7.28 -8.80
N MET A 264 -4.80 7.75 -9.70
CA MET A 264 -3.86 8.86 -9.48
C MET A 264 -2.75 8.54 -8.45
N ALA A 265 -2.25 7.32 -8.43
CA ALA A 265 -1.17 6.90 -7.54
C ALA A 265 0.21 7.07 -8.19
N SER A 266 1.13 7.78 -7.53
CA SER A 266 2.56 7.77 -7.85
C SER A 266 3.30 7.01 -6.76
N VAL A 267 3.83 5.83 -7.06
CA VAL A 267 4.43 4.91 -6.08
C VAL A 267 5.90 4.68 -6.39
N THR A 268 6.75 4.76 -5.36
CA THR A 268 8.19 4.48 -5.45
C THR A 268 8.62 3.47 -4.39
N GLY A 269 9.36 2.46 -4.82
CA GLY A 269 9.88 1.38 -3.97
C GLY A 269 9.97 0.09 -4.76
N ASN A 270 10.96 -0.75 -4.49
CA ASN A 270 11.08 -2.04 -5.19
C ASN A 270 10.03 -3.03 -4.70
N ILE A 271 9.63 -3.98 -5.54
CA ILE A 271 8.72 -5.09 -5.17
C ILE A 271 9.48 -6.41 -5.21
N TYR A 272 9.29 -7.23 -4.18
CA TYR A 272 9.85 -8.57 -4.05
C TYR A 272 8.74 -9.59 -3.77
N ALA A 273 8.71 -10.71 -4.50
CA ALA A 273 7.76 -11.79 -4.23
C ALA A 273 8.30 -13.15 -4.68
N ASP A 274 8.41 -14.11 -3.75
CA ASP A 274 8.85 -15.47 -4.09
C ASP A 274 7.67 -16.41 -4.43
N ASP A 275 6.45 -16.00 -4.11
CA ASP A 275 5.20 -16.73 -4.34
C ASP A 275 4.38 -16.15 -5.49
N ALA A 276 3.28 -16.81 -5.83
CA ALA A 276 2.37 -16.41 -6.90
C ALA A 276 1.48 -15.21 -6.50
N ALA A 277 2.11 -14.10 -6.11
CA ALA A 277 1.42 -12.86 -5.75
C ALA A 277 0.80 -12.15 -6.96
N THR A 278 -0.12 -11.21 -6.69
CA THR A 278 -0.73 -10.34 -7.71
C THR A 278 -0.32 -8.89 -7.49
N ILE A 279 0.11 -8.23 -8.56
CA ILE A 279 0.49 -6.82 -8.59
C ILE A 279 -0.34 -6.14 -9.67
N THR A 280 -1.09 -5.10 -9.29
CA THR A 280 -1.96 -4.34 -10.20
C THR A 280 -1.55 -2.88 -10.20
N LEU A 281 -1.26 -2.34 -11.39
CA LEU A 281 -0.88 -0.94 -11.60
C LEU A 281 -1.89 -0.28 -12.53
N GLY A 282 -2.51 0.79 -12.06
CA GLY A 282 -3.60 1.47 -12.74
C GLY A 282 -4.95 0.77 -12.59
N GLN A 283 -5.91 1.19 -13.40
CA GLN A 283 -7.33 0.87 -13.22
C GLN A 283 -7.90 0.08 -14.40
N PRO A 284 -8.88 -0.82 -14.17
CA PRO A 284 -9.71 -1.32 -15.26
C PRO A 284 -10.54 -0.19 -15.87
N GLU A 285 -10.82 -0.27 -17.18
CA GLU A 285 -11.39 0.77 -18.08
C GLU A 285 -12.69 1.48 -17.65
N THR A 286 -13.30 1.15 -16.51
CA THR A 286 -14.71 1.48 -16.26
C THR A 286 -14.96 2.83 -15.59
N GLU A 287 -14.00 3.44 -14.88
CA GLU A 287 -14.20 4.76 -14.25
C GLU A 287 -12.92 5.60 -14.14
N THR A 288 -12.63 6.44 -15.14
CA THR A 288 -11.51 7.39 -15.05
C THR A 288 -11.81 8.50 -14.02
N PRO A 289 -11.01 8.65 -12.96
CA PRO A 289 -11.20 9.75 -12.01
C PRO A 289 -10.92 11.08 -12.69
N THR A 290 -11.65 12.11 -12.27
CA THR A 290 -11.40 13.47 -12.76
C THR A 290 -10.24 14.06 -11.96
N ILE A 291 -9.26 14.66 -12.63
CA ILE A 291 -8.16 15.33 -11.94
C ILE A 291 -8.65 16.70 -11.47
N SER A 292 -8.39 17.02 -10.22
CA SER A 292 -8.65 18.37 -9.68
C SER A 292 -7.88 19.42 -10.48
N SER A 293 -8.56 20.47 -10.96
CA SER A 293 -7.96 21.47 -11.86
C SER A 293 -6.73 22.15 -11.26
N ALA A 294 -6.71 22.34 -9.94
CA ALA A 294 -5.57 22.90 -9.20
C ALA A 294 -4.29 22.05 -9.29
N TYR A 295 -4.42 20.75 -9.59
CA TYR A 295 -3.33 19.78 -9.57
C TYR A 295 -2.99 19.21 -10.96
N GLN A 296 -3.52 19.77 -12.05
CA GLN A 296 -3.24 19.24 -13.40
C GLN A 296 -1.74 19.19 -13.73
N ALA A 297 -1.02 20.30 -13.54
CA ALA A 297 0.42 20.35 -13.78
C ALA A 297 1.20 19.36 -12.88
N TRP A 298 0.77 19.21 -11.62
CA TRP A 298 1.35 18.24 -10.69
C TRP A 298 1.09 16.80 -11.13
N ALA A 299 -0.14 16.48 -11.54
CA ALA A 299 -0.52 15.18 -12.06
C ALA A 299 0.31 14.82 -13.30
N GLU A 300 0.50 15.76 -14.24
CA GLU A 300 1.38 15.56 -15.40
C GLU A 300 2.81 15.22 -14.99
N THR A 301 3.36 15.90 -13.97
CA THR A 301 4.73 15.65 -13.51
C THR A 301 4.91 14.32 -12.76
N LEU A 302 3.92 13.92 -11.95
CA LEU A 302 4.00 12.73 -11.10
C LEU A 302 3.58 11.45 -11.82
N LEU A 303 2.62 11.57 -12.75
CA LEU A 303 1.94 10.45 -13.38
C LEU A 303 2.24 10.36 -14.89
N TYR A 304 2.88 11.37 -15.49
CA TYR A 304 3.28 11.38 -16.90
C TYR A 304 2.12 11.18 -17.88
N GLY A 305 0.92 11.63 -17.51
CA GLY A 305 -0.30 11.48 -18.32
C GLY A 305 -1.01 10.13 -18.16
N PHE A 306 -0.54 9.25 -17.28
CA PHE A 306 -1.18 7.98 -16.94
C PHE A 306 -2.04 8.12 -15.67
N ASP A 307 -2.88 7.12 -15.40
CA ASP A 307 -3.58 7.03 -14.11
C ASP A 307 -2.61 6.74 -12.97
N THR A 308 -1.63 5.87 -13.22
CA THR A 308 -0.71 5.40 -12.18
C THR A 308 0.72 5.41 -12.68
N ALA A 309 1.63 5.91 -11.84
CA ALA A 309 3.07 5.81 -12.05
C ALA A 309 3.70 4.95 -10.96
N TYR A 310 4.52 3.99 -11.36
CA TYR A 310 5.31 3.16 -10.46
C TYR A 310 6.80 3.28 -10.79
N ARG A 311 7.65 3.44 -9.79
CA ARG A 311 9.10 3.51 -9.92
C ARG A 311 9.79 2.52 -8.98
N GLY A 312 10.49 1.56 -9.56
CA GLY A 312 11.19 0.53 -8.82
C GLY A 312 11.45 -0.71 -9.67
N ALA A 313 12.25 -1.64 -9.16
CA ALA A 313 12.39 -2.96 -9.73
C ALA A 313 11.26 -3.88 -9.25
N ILE A 314 10.96 -4.92 -10.02
CA ILE A 314 10.05 -5.99 -9.61
C ILE A 314 10.78 -7.32 -9.75
N THR A 315 11.13 -7.93 -8.61
CA THR A 315 11.73 -9.26 -8.53
C THR A 315 10.68 -10.23 -8.00
N ALA A 316 9.89 -10.77 -8.91
CA ALA A 316 8.70 -11.55 -8.61
C ALA A 316 8.51 -12.71 -9.61
N PRO A 317 9.42 -13.71 -9.65
CA PRO A 317 9.50 -14.71 -10.72
C PRO A 317 8.30 -15.66 -10.80
N LYS A 318 7.39 -15.65 -9.83
CA LYS A 318 6.12 -16.41 -9.84
C LYS A 318 4.87 -15.54 -9.92
N ALA A 319 5.00 -14.22 -9.78
CA ALA A 319 3.86 -13.30 -9.69
C ALA A 319 3.27 -12.94 -11.06
N THR A 320 2.00 -12.51 -11.03
CA THR A 320 1.37 -11.81 -12.15
C THR A 320 1.39 -10.30 -11.91
N VAL A 321 1.84 -9.55 -12.91
CA VAL A 321 1.75 -8.09 -12.95
C VAL A 321 0.77 -7.69 -14.05
N SER A 322 -0.22 -6.88 -13.70
CA SER A 322 -1.17 -6.28 -14.64
C SER A 322 -1.02 -4.76 -14.63
N MET A 323 -0.92 -4.16 -15.80
CA MET A 323 -0.82 -2.72 -16.01
C MET A 323 -1.94 -2.26 -16.93
N ASN A 324 -2.73 -1.27 -16.49
CA ASN A 324 -3.74 -0.62 -17.33
C ASN A 324 -3.70 0.88 -17.12
N ASN A 325 -3.46 1.66 -18.18
CA ASN A 325 -3.25 3.11 -18.08
C ASN A 325 -2.20 3.46 -17.01
N ALA A 326 -1.06 2.77 -17.05
CA ALA A 326 0.00 2.92 -16.08
C ALA A 326 1.38 3.08 -16.72
N ILE A 327 2.27 3.83 -16.07
CA ILE A 327 3.68 3.91 -16.41
C ILE A 327 4.55 3.26 -15.34
N TRP A 328 5.43 2.36 -15.78
CA TRP A 328 6.46 1.76 -14.93
C TRP A 328 7.84 2.30 -15.32
N HIS A 329 8.42 3.09 -14.42
CA HIS A 329 9.83 3.49 -14.43
C HIS A 329 10.70 2.37 -13.85
N LEU A 330 11.11 1.45 -14.72
CA LEU A 330 11.98 0.33 -14.39
C LEU A 330 13.41 0.85 -14.24
N ASN A 331 13.95 0.79 -13.03
CA ASN A 331 15.26 1.39 -12.69
C ASN A 331 16.36 0.35 -12.40
N SER A 332 16.03 -0.93 -12.30
CA SER A 332 16.97 -2.02 -12.09
C SER A 332 16.38 -3.36 -12.56
N GLN A 333 17.24 -4.39 -12.58
CA GLN A 333 16.94 -5.73 -13.09
C GLN A 333 15.64 -6.25 -12.49
N SER A 334 14.75 -6.77 -13.35
CA SER A 334 13.41 -7.21 -12.95
C SER A 334 13.07 -8.57 -13.59
N SER A 335 12.35 -9.40 -12.84
CA SER A 335 11.97 -10.75 -13.24
C SER A 335 10.52 -11.04 -12.84
N ILE A 336 9.68 -11.38 -13.81
CA ILE A 336 8.23 -11.55 -13.63
C ILE A 336 7.77 -12.85 -14.31
N ASN A 337 6.81 -13.57 -13.73
CA ASN A 337 6.22 -14.72 -14.42
C ASN A 337 5.30 -14.30 -15.57
N ARG A 338 4.29 -13.50 -15.27
CA ARG A 338 3.33 -13.01 -16.26
C ARG A 338 3.19 -11.49 -16.16
N LEU A 339 3.39 -10.81 -17.27
CA LEU A 339 3.15 -9.38 -17.41
C LEU A 339 2.06 -9.15 -18.46
N GLU A 340 1.04 -8.41 -18.07
CA GLU A 340 -0.05 -7.99 -18.95
C GLU A 340 -0.10 -6.47 -18.94
N THR A 341 -0.03 -5.85 -20.11
CA THR A 341 -0.08 -4.39 -20.24
C THR A 341 -1.11 -3.96 -21.26
N LYS A 342 -1.94 -2.99 -20.90
CA LYS A 342 -2.91 -2.33 -21.78
C LYS A 342 -2.82 -0.82 -21.60
N ASP A 343 -2.78 -0.05 -22.69
CA ASP A 343 -2.70 1.42 -22.64
C ASP A 343 -1.58 1.93 -21.71
N SER A 344 -0.46 1.21 -21.65
CA SER A 344 0.55 1.37 -20.60
C SER A 344 1.95 1.57 -21.16
N MET A 345 2.87 2.02 -20.32
CA MET A 345 4.27 2.22 -20.70
C MET A 345 5.24 1.59 -19.70
N VAL A 346 6.18 0.79 -20.20
CA VAL A 346 7.36 0.37 -19.43
C VAL A 346 8.57 1.17 -19.92
N ARG A 347 9.10 2.03 -19.07
CA ARG A 347 10.23 2.91 -19.37
C ARG A 347 11.43 2.56 -18.51
N PHE A 348 12.53 2.21 -19.15
CA PHE A 348 13.80 2.00 -18.47
C PHE A 348 14.43 3.34 -18.08
N THR A 349 14.85 3.47 -16.81
CA THR A 349 15.25 4.74 -16.18
C THR A 349 16.48 4.63 -15.26
N GLY A 350 17.32 3.60 -15.45
CA GLY A 350 18.53 3.39 -14.65
C GLY A 350 19.65 4.43 -14.90
N ASP A 351 20.84 4.17 -14.36
CA ASP A 351 22.03 4.99 -14.60
C ASP A 351 22.50 4.88 -16.06
N ASN A 352 22.98 5.98 -16.65
CA ASN A 352 23.40 6.01 -18.06
C ASN A 352 24.57 5.07 -18.39
N GLY A 353 25.36 4.65 -17.39
CA GLY A 353 26.45 3.69 -17.55
C GLY A 353 26.07 2.23 -17.29
N LYS A 354 24.81 1.94 -16.94
CA LYS A 354 24.33 0.59 -16.61
C LYS A 354 23.01 0.31 -17.31
N PHE A 355 23.04 -0.61 -18.26
CA PHE A 355 21.86 -1.13 -18.90
C PHE A 355 21.23 -2.27 -18.10
N THR A 356 19.92 -2.40 -18.21
CA THR A 356 19.08 -3.24 -17.36
C THR A 356 18.23 -4.17 -18.22
N THR A 357 17.91 -5.34 -17.67
CA THR A 357 17.07 -6.34 -18.31
C THR A 357 15.76 -6.50 -17.55
N LEU A 358 14.66 -6.58 -18.29
CA LEU A 358 13.39 -7.09 -17.83
C LEU A 358 13.21 -8.51 -18.38
N THR A 359 13.10 -9.49 -17.49
CA THR A 359 12.82 -10.87 -17.86
C THR A 359 11.37 -11.22 -17.53
N VAL A 360 10.63 -11.74 -18.51
CA VAL A 360 9.23 -12.15 -18.35
C VAL A 360 9.05 -13.55 -18.92
N ASN A 361 8.28 -14.44 -18.28
CA ASN A 361 7.94 -15.71 -18.93
C ASN A 361 6.85 -15.53 -19.98
N ASN A 362 5.72 -14.95 -19.60
CA ASN A 362 4.56 -14.73 -20.49
C ASN A 362 4.24 -13.24 -20.54
N LEU A 363 4.28 -12.65 -21.73
CA LEU A 363 4.00 -11.23 -21.95
C LEU A 363 2.82 -11.07 -22.92
N THR A 364 1.74 -10.44 -22.43
CA THR A 364 0.65 -9.94 -23.26
C THR A 364 0.70 -8.41 -23.26
N ILE A 365 0.80 -7.80 -24.43
CA ILE A 365 1.04 -6.38 -24.60
C ILE A 365 0.10 -5.80 -25.66
N ASP A 366 -0.80 -4.90 -25.28
CA ASP A 366 -1.75 -4.26 -26.19
C ASP A 366 -1.76 -2.74 -26.02
N ASP A 367 -1.74 -2.03 -27.15
CA ASP A 367 -1.79 -0.55 -27.21
C ASP A 367 -0.79 0.13 -26.24
N SER A 368 0.37 -0.50 -26.05
CA SER A 368 1.35 -0.13 -25.01
C SER A 368 2.73 0.18 -25.59
N ALA A 369 3.62 0.75 -24.77
CA ALA A 369 4.96 1.14 -25.19
C ALA A 369 6.06 0.59 -24.28
N PHE A 370 7.17 0.16 -24.88
CA PHE A 370 8.42 -0.13 -24.20
C PHE A 370 9.47 0.89 -24.62
N VAL A 371 10.11 1.54 -23.64
CA VAL A 371 11.13 2.57 -23.87
C VAL A 371 12.45 2.11 -23.27
N LEU A 372 13.35 1.63 -24.12
CA LEU A 372 14.66 1.11 -23.75
C LEU A 372 15.71 2.19 -24.00
N ARG A 373 16.76 2.22 -23.19
CA ARG A 373 17.91 3.11 -23.44
C ARG A 373 18.98 2.35 -24.21
N ALA A 374 19.72 3.04 -25.05
CA ALA A 374 20.86 2.47 -25.78
C ALA A 374 21.99 3.48 -25.93
N ASN A 375 23.22 2.97 -26.00
CA ASN A 375 24.36 3.67 -26.59
C ASN A 375 24.80 2.94 -27.88
N LEU A 376 26.00 3.21 -28.37
CA LEU A 376 26.50 2.62 -29.61
C LEU A 376 26.94 1.14 -29.46
N ALA A 377 26.98 0.59 -28.25
CA ALA A 377 27.49 -0.76 -27.97
C ALA A 377 26.51 -1.66 -27.19
N GLN A 378 25.66 -1.08 -26.34
CA GLN A 378 24.81 -1.77 -25.38
C GLN A 378 23.45 -1.07 -25.28
N ALA A 379 22.45 -1.83 -24.83
CA ALA A 379 21.11 -1.32 -24.57
C ALA A 379 20.49 -2.03 -23.37
N ASP A 380 19.44 -1.41 -22.82
CA ASP A 380 18.48 -2.13 -21.99
C ASP A 380 17.87 -3.27 -22.81
N GLN A 381 17.34 -4.30 -22.14
CA GLN A 381 16.81 -5.48 -22.80
C GLN A 381 15.47 -5.93 -22.23
N LEU A 382 14.58 -6.39 -23.11
CA LEU A 382 13.39 -7.16 -22.77
C LEU A 382 13.59 -8.61 -23.21
N VAL A 383 13.54 -9.54 -22.25
CA VAL A 383 13.68 -10.97 -22.50
C VAL A 383 12.37 -11.68 -22.16
N VAL A 384 11.76 -12.31 -23.14
CA VAL A 384 10.54 -13.09 -23.00
C VAL A 384 10.84 -14.58 -23.22
N ASN A 385 10.59 -15.41 -22.20
CA ASN A 385 11.04 -16.81 -22.22
C ASN A 385 10.03 -17.79 -22.85
N LYS A 386 8.71 -17.58 -22.68
CA LYS A 386 7.68 -18.57 -23.03
C LYS A 386 6.68 -18.09 -24.07
N SER A 387 6.11 -16.90 -23.93
CA SER A 387 5.13 -16.38 -24.89
C SER A 387 5.13 -14.86 -24.94
N LEU A 388 5.05 -14.32 -26.16
CA LEU A 388 4.86 -12.90 -26.44
C LEU A 388 3.69 -12.76 -27.43
N SER A 389 2.65 -12.02 -27.04
CA SER A 389 1.47 -11.77 -27.87
C SER A 389 0.85 -10.40 -27.64
N GLY A 390 0.01 -9.97 -28.58
CA GLY A 390 -0.73 -8.71 -28.54
C GLY A 390 -0.41 -7.82 -29.73
N LYS A 391 -0.95 -6.60 -29.77
CA LYS A 391 -0.91 -5.75 -30.97
C LYS A 391 -0.78 -4.25 -30.65
N ASN A 392 -0.41 -3.50 -31.68
CA ASN A 392 -0.34 -2.02 -31.66
C ASN A 392 0.67 -1.44 -30.67
N ASN A 393 1.77 -2.15 -30.42
CA ASN A 393 2.73 -1.70 -29.41
C ASN A 393 3.89 -0.94 -30.03
N LEU A 394 4.44 -0.01 -29.25
CA LEU A 394 5.59 0.80 -29.64
C LEU A 394 6.86 0.28 -28.97
N LEU A 395 7.90 0.07 -29.77
CA LEU A 395 9.26 -0.15 -29.28
C LEU A 395 10.08 1.11 -29.52
N LEU A 396 10.42 1.80 -28.44
CA LEU A 396 11.10 3.09 -28.43
C LEU A 396 12.51 2.94 -27.88
N VAL A 397 13.45 3.71 -28.45
CA VAL A 397 14.85 3.74 -28.01
C VAL A 397 15.24 5.16 -27.61
N ASP A 398 15.75 5.32 -26.39
CA ASP A 398 16.35 6.54 -25.89
C ASP A 398 17.88 6.47 -26.04
N PHE A 399 18.42 7.24 -26.99
CA PHE A 399 19.85 7.24 -27.29
C PHE A 399 20.60 8.17 -26.33
N ILE A 400 21.40 7.57 -25.45
CA ILE A 400 22.19 8.27 -24.44
C ILE A 400 23.38 9.00 -25.09
N GLU A 401 23.99 8.38 -26.11
CA GLU A 401 25.08 8.96 -26.90
C GLU A 401 24.57 9.38 -28.29
N LYS A 402 24.84 10.63 -28.70
CA LYS A 402 24.30 11.23 -29.93
C LYS A 402 25.43 11.71 -30.84
N ASN A 403 26.04 10.80 -31.57
CA ASN A 403 27.11 11.10 -32.51
C ASN A 403 26.60 10.98 -33.97
N GLY A 404 25.74 11.90 -34.40
CA GLY A 404 25.23 11.93 -35.79
C GLY A 404 24.37 10.73 -36.17
N ASN A 405 24.32 10.36 -37.46
CA ASN A 405 23.66 9.12 -37.92
C ASN A 405 24.59 7.92 -37.69
N SER A 406 24.07 6.87 -37.05
CA SER A 406 24.81 5.61 -36.87
C SER A 406 24.18 4.50 -37.69
N ASN A 407 25.00 3.82 -38.49
CA ASN A 407 24.65 2.62 -39.26
C ASN A 407 25.57 1.47 -38.83
N GLY A 408 25.07 0.24 -38.88
CA GLY A 408 25.86 -0.95 -38.57
C GLY A 408 25.92 -1.29 -37.08
N LEU A 409 24.92 -0.83 -36.31
CA LEU A 409 24.70 -1.34 -34.96
C LEU A 409 24.27 -2.82 -35.03
N ASN A 410 24.48 -3.55 -33.94
CA ASN A 410 24.00 -4.92 -33.81
C ASN A 410 23.72 -5.21 -32.34
N ILE A 411 22.66 -4.60 -31.80
CA ILE A 411 22.32 -4.65 -30.38
C ILE A 411 20.91 -5.19 -30.21
N ASP A 412 20.77 -6.34 -29.57
CA ASP A 412 19.46 -6.93 -29.31
C ASP A 412 18.71 -6.17 -28.21
N LEU A 413 17.54 -5.65 -28.56
CA LEU A 413 16.63 -4.93 -27.66
C LEU A 413 15.60 -5.87 -27.03
N VAL A 414 15.05 -6.78 -27.84
CA VAL A 414 14.04 -7.75 -27.42
C VAL A 414 14.44 -9.13 -27.86
N SER A 415 14.25 -10.12 -26.99
CA SER A 415 14.36 -11.55 -27.30
C SER A 415 13.07 -12.26 -26.90
N ALA A 416 12.50 -13.07 -27.79
CA ALA A 416 11.25 -13.78 -27.58
C ALA A 416 11.28 -15.20 -28.20
N PRO A 417 10.33 -16.08 -27.86
CA PRO A 417 10.23 -17.40 -28.47
C PRO A 417 10.03 -17.33 -29.98
N LYS A 418 10.52 -18.35 -30.69
CA LYS A 418 10.24 -18.51 -32.11
C LYS A 418 8.73 -18.59 -32.39
N GLY A 419 8.32 -18.00 -33.52
CA GLY A 419 6.92 -17.93 -33.92
C GLY A 419 6.15 -16.74 -33.34
N THR A 420 6.82 -15.90 -32.53
CA THR A 420 6.26 -14.60 -32.13
C THR A 420 5.96 -13.75 -33.38
N ALA A 421 4.77 -13.16 -33.43
CA ALA A 421 4.35 -12.36 -34.57
C ALA A 421 5.24 -11.12 -34.76
N VAL A 422 5.49 -10.78 -36.02
CA VAL A 422 6.44 -9.72 -36.42
C VAL A 422 5.94 -8.31 -36.08
N ASP A 423 4.63 -8.15 -36.05
CA ASP A 423 3.90 -6.89 -35.90
C ASP A 423 3.49 -6.59 -34.45
N VAL A 424 3.94 -7.41 -33.48
CA VAL A 424 3.74 -7.14 -32.04
C VAL A 424 4.30 -5.77 -31.67
N PHE A 425 5.46 -5.40 -32.22
CA PHE A 425 6.10 -4.10 -32.03
C PHE A 425 6.22 -3.31 -33.32
N LYS A 426 6.04 -2.00 -33.21
CA LYS A 426 6.31 -1.01 -34.25
C LYS A 426 7.37 -0.03 -33.76
N ALA A 427 8.40 0.20 -34.57
CA ALA A 427 9.36 1.28 -34.33
C ALA A 427 8.77 2.62 -34.77
N THR A 428 8.97 3.69 -33.99
CA THR A 428 8.53 5.03 -34.35
C THR A 428 9.55 6.10 -33.97
N THR A 429 9.45 7.26 -34.62
CA THR A 429 10.29 8.44 -34.38
C THR A 429 9.96 9.08 -33.03
N ARG A 430 10.98 9.49 -32.27
CA ARG A 430 10.82 10.29 -31.06
C ARG A 430 11.65 11.55 -31.07
N SER A 431 11.10 12.63 -30.54
CA SER A 431 11.88 13.82 -30.20
C SER A 431 12.70 13.57 -28.94
N ILE A 432 14.02 13.64 -29.04
CA ILE A 432 14.96 13.51 -27.92
C ILE A 432 15.87 14.74 -27.89
N GLY A 433 15.62 15.67 -26.96
CA GLY A 433 16.30 16.96 -26.94
C GLY A 433 15.88 17.83 -28.12
N PHE A 434 16.84 18.28 -28.94
CA PHE A 434 16.59 19.11 -30.14
C PHE A 434 16.54 18.33 -31.46
N SER A 435 16.47 16.99 -31.40
CA SER A 435 16.44 16.14 -32.59
C SER A 435 15.30 15.14 -32.51
N ASP A 436 14.71 14.86 -33.66
CA ASP A 436 13.89 13.68 -33.88
C ASP A 436 14.80 12.51 -34.23
N VAL A 437 14.71 11.45 -33.44
CA VAL A 437 15.50 10.23 -33.59
C VAL A 437 14.58 9.07 -33.89
N THR A 438 14.83 8.39 -35.00
CA THR A 438 14.10 7.19 -35.43
C THR A 438 15.03 5.98 -35.34
N PRO A 439 14.78 5.01 -34.45
CA PRO A 439 15.54 3.77 -34.44
C PRO A 439 15.22 2.95 -35.69
N VAL A 440 16.23 2.31 -36.25
CA VAL A 440 16.09 1.30 -37.31
C VAL A 440 16.22 -0.06 -36.66
N ILE A 441 15.12 -0.79 -36.58
CA ILE A 441 15.01 -2.08 -35.91
C ILE A 441 14.76 -3.15 -36.97
N GLU A 442 15.62 -4.15 -36.98
CA GLU A 442 15.46 -5.35 -37.79
C GLU A 442 14.96 -6.47 -36.90
N GLN A 443 13.98 -7.24 -37.39
CA GLN A 443 13.59 -8.47 -36.73
C GLN A 443 14.36 -9.64 -37.34
N LYS A 444 15.04 -10.41 -36.48
CA LYS A 444 15.74 -11.64 -36.87
C LYS A 444 15.02 -12.83 -36.26
N ASN A 445 14.93 -13.91 -37.02
CA ASN A 445 14.48 -15.19 -36.52
C ASN A 445 15.63 -16.18 -36.69
N ASP A 446 16.21 -16.62 -35.58
CA ASP A 446 17.19 -17.70 -35.58
C ASP A 446 16.50 -19.05 -35.34
N THR A 447 17.26 -20.14 -35.21
CA THR A 447 16.73 -21.49 -34.98
C THR A 447 15.81 -21.56 -33.76
N ASP A 448 16.12 -20.80 -32.71
CA ASP A 448 15.48 -20.93 -31.39
C ASP A 448 14.67 -19.69 -30.93
N LYS A 449 14.94 -18.49 -31.48
CA LYS A 449 14.40 -17.23 -30.95
C LYS A 449 14.07 -16.22 -32.05
N ALA A 450 13.09 -15.36 -31.76
CA ALA A 450 12.84 -14.12 -32.47
C ALA A 450 13.50 -12.96 -31.71
N THR A 451 14.23 -12.08 -32.41
CA THR A 451 14.86 -10.90 -31.81
C THR A 451 14.52 -9.62 -32.56
N TRP A 452 14.45 -8.52 -31.83
CA TRP A 452 14.39 -7.18 -32.39
C TRP A 452 15.75 -6.52 -32.14
N THR A 453 16.54 -6.40 -33.19
CA THR A 453 17.91 -5.91 -33.15
C THR A 453 17.95 -4.47 -33.66
N LEU A 454 18.56 -3.59 -32.88
CA LEU A 454 18.87 -2.23 -33.28
C LEU A 454 20.05 -2.25 -34.25
N ILE A 455 19.82 -1.82 -35.50
CA ILE A 455 20.84 -1.80 -36.56
C ILE A 455 21.32 -0.40 -36.95
N GLY A 456 20.65 0.63 -36.45
CA GLY A 456 21.04 2.02 -36.65
C GLY A 456 19.99 2.99 -36.13
N TYR A 457 20.23 4.27 -36.34
CA TYR A 457 19.23 5.32 -36.12
C TYR A 457 19.44 6.49 -37.06
N LYS A 458 18.33 7.17 -37.37
CA LYS A 458 18.33 8.43 -38.11
C LYS A 458 18.06 9.58 -37.15
N SER A 459 18.87 10.63 -37.20
CA SER A 459 18.64 11.85 -36.42
C SER A 459 18.41 13.04 -37.36
N VAL A 460 17.29 13.73 -37.14
CA VAL A 460 16.92 14.96 -37.86
C VAL A 460 16.73 16.07 -36.84
N ALA A 461 17.21 17.27 -37.11
CA ALA A 461 17.00 18.40 -36.20
C ALA A 461 15.50 18.72 -36.07
N ASN A 462 15.01 18.79 -34.84
CA ASN A 462 13.63 19.17 -34.54
C ASN A 462 13.58 20.69 -34.31
N ALA A 463 13.18 21.41 -35.35
CA ALA A 463 13.10 22.87 -35.34
C ALA A 463 12.13 23.41 -34.28
N ASP A 464 11.02 22.70 -34.00
CA ASP A 464 10.02 23.12 -33.03
C ASP A 464 10.51 22.95 -31.59
N ALA A 465 11.21 21.86 -31.28
CA ALA A 465 11.86 21.65 -29.99
C ALA A 465 12.95 22.68 -29.74
N ALA A 466 13.77 22.98 -30.76
CA ALA A 466 14.79 24.03 -30.70
C ALA A 466 14.16 25.42 -30.50
N LYS A 467 13.04 25.72 -31.17
CA LYS A 467 12.31 26.97 -31.03
C LYS A 467 11.69 27.12 -29.63
N LYS A 468 11.08 26.05 -29.09
CA LYS A 468 10.53 26.02 -27.72
C LYS A 468 11.61 26.28 -26.66
N ALA A 469 12.78 25.66 -26.80
CA ALA A 469 13.89 25.93 -25.89
C ALA A 469 14.50 27.34 -26.05
N THR A 470 14.55 27.86 -27.27
CA THR A 470 14.97 29.25 -27.52
C THR A 470 13.98 30.25 -26.89
N LEU A 471 12.68 29.96 -26.94
CA LEU A 471 11.63 30.73 -26.25
C LEU A 471 11.76 30.64 -24.72
N LEU A 472 12.07 29.46 -24.17
CA LEU A 472 12.36 29.28 -22.74
C LEU A 472 13.58 30.11 -22.31
N MET A 473 14.66 30.06 -23.10
CA MET A 473 15.92 30.80 -22.88
C MET A 473 15.76 32.31 -23.07
N SER A 474 14.81 32.78 -23.87
CA SER A 474 14.61 34.21 -24.12
C SER A 474 13.54 34.85 -23.23
N GLY A 475 12.50 34.10 -22.84
CA GLY A 475 11.41 34.56 -21.98
C GLY A 475 11.68 34.33 -20.48
N GLY A 476 12.05 33.11 -20.10
CA GLY A 476 12.28 32.73 -18.69
C GLY A 476 13.54 33.34 -18.09
N TYR A 477 14.63 33.39 -18.87
CA TYR A 477 15.91 33.97 -18.41
C TYR A 477 15.83 35.49 -18.24
N LYS A 478 15.14 36.21 -19.13
CA LYS A 478 14.94 37.67 -18.99
C LYS A 478 14.02 38.01 -17.82
N ALA A 479 12.95 37.24 -17.61
CA ALA A 479 12.09 37.39 -16.44
C ALA A 479 12.86 37.10 -15.14
N PHE A 480 13.65 36.03 -15.10
CA PHE A 480 14.52 35.69 -13.97
C PHE A 480 15.58 36.78 -13.69
N LEU A 481 16.26 37.31 -14.72
CA LEU A 481 17.20 38.42 -14.55
C LEU A 481 16.52 39.71 -14.10
N ALA A 482 15.30 40.00 -14.58
CA ALA A 482 14.52 41.15 -14.14
C ALA A 482 14.08 41.00 -12.67
N GLU A 483 13.67 39.80 -12.26
CA GLU A 483 13.33 39.45 -10.88
C GLU A 483 14.54 39.59 -9.95
N VAL A 484 15.70 39.06 -10.35
CA VAL A 484 16.97 39.17 -9.60
C VAL A 484 17.45 40.62 -9.50
N ASN A 485 17.32 41.41 -10.56
CA ASN A 485 17.63 42.84 -10.52
C ASN A 485 16.65 43.63 -9.62
N ASN A 486 15.36 43.29 -9.64
CA ASN A 486 14.38 43.89 -8.75
C ASN A 486 14.61 43.49 -7.29
N LEU A 487 15.04 42.26 -7.03
CA LEU A 487 15.43 41.79 -5.70
C LEU A 487 16.70 42.49 -5.20
N ASN A 488 17.72 42.65 -6.04
CA ASN A 488 18.92 43.42 -5.68
C ASN A 488 18.61 44.89 -5.42
N LYS A 489 17.70 45.50 -6.20
CA LYS A 489 17.24 46.87 -5.95
C LYS A 489 16.52 46.99 -4.61
N ARG A 490 15.59 46.08 -4.31
CA ARG A 490 14.88 46.02 -3.02
C ARG A 490 15.82 45.75 -1.84
N MET A 491 16.87 44.94 -2.01
CA MET A 491 17.90 44.74 -0.98
C MET A 491 18.83 45.94 -0.81
N GLY A 492 19.07 46.72 -1.88
CA GLY A 492 19.75 48.01 -1.80
C GLY A 492 18.90 49.03 -1.02
N ASP A 493 17.62 49.15 -1.37
CA ASP A 493 16.67 50.02 -0.69
C ASP A 493 16.55 49.67 0.80
N LEU A 494 16.62 48.37 1.17
CA LEU A 494 16.64 47.88 2.56
C LEU A 494 17.96 48.18 3.32
N ARG A 495 19.07 48.34 2.61
CA ARG A 495 20.36 48.73 3.20
C ARG A 495 20.44 50.22 3.49
N ASP A 496 19.74 51.04 2.72
CA ASP A 496 19.70 52.50 2.90
C ASP A 496 18.67 52.97 3.95
N ILE A 497 17.91 52.06 4.60
CA ILE A 497 16.94 52.42 5.67
C ILE A 497 17.62 52.56 7.05
N ASN A 498 18.93 52.31 7.15
CA ASN A 498 19.73 52.57 8.36
C ASN A 498 20.83 53.64 8.15
N GLY A 499 20.60 54.57 7.21
CA GLY A 499 21.37 55.81 7.06
C GLY A 499 20.59 57.02 7.55
#